data_AF-A0A2M8G217-F1
#
_entry.id   AF-A0A2M8G217-F1
#
_cell.length_a   1.000
_cell.length_b   1.000
_cell.length_c   1.000
_cell.angle_alpha   90.00
_cell.angle_beta   90.00
_cell.angle_gamma   90.00
#
_symmetry.space_group_name_H-M   'P 1'
#
loop_
_entity.id
_entity.type
_entity.pdbx_description
1 polymer ?
#
loop_
_entity_poly.entity_id
_entity_poly.type
_entity_poly.pdbx_seq_one_letter_code
_entity_poly.pdbx_strand_id
1 'polypeptide(L)'
;TITQQLAKNAFLTPEKSITRKIRELILAWQLERHYTKDQILILYLNQVPYGNGAYGIESAAQVYFGKHAKNLGISESAFLAAMPQAPTYYSPWGNHTGDLKVRWKHVLQRMYELGNITKAELQDAQNDYPQVLPKPVSGIRAPHFVMYIEDYLAQKYSEDALSYGGLKVTTSLNMNLQTLAETAVTDGVARNTQLYGGKNAALVALDPQTGQVLAMVGSADYFDIENDGNFNVITQGLRQPGSALKPFVYLTAFKQGLTPNTIVWDTPTEFTASNPACPAAVDFRNTDTQCYHPQNFGDFIGPVRLEDALAQSINVVGVKTLYLAGMGNVLSTLDNFGIT
;
A
#
# COMPACT_ATOMS: atom_id res chain seq x y z
N THR A 1 -30.06 -6.60 2.53
CA THR A 1 -30.27 -7.14 3.90
C THR A 1 -29.37 -8.34 4.14
N ILE A 2 -29.23 -8.83 5.37
CA ILE A 2 -28.47 -10.08 5.65
C ILE A 2 -29.03 -11.25 4.83
N THR A 3 -30.36 -11.37 4.75
CA THR A 3 -31.03 -12.39 3.92
C THR A 3 -30.63 -12.32 2.45
N GLN A 4 -30.60 -11.12 1.87
CA GLN A 4 -30.18 -10.91 0.49
C GLN A 4 -28.70 -11.25 0.28
N GLN A 5 -27.83 -10.92 1.25
CA GLN A 5 -26.41 -11.29 1.20
C GLN A 5 -26.23 -12.81 1.29
N LEU A 6 -26.97 -13.49 2.17
CA LEU A 6 -26.97 -14.96 2.24
C LEU A 6 -27.44 -15.58 0.91
N ALA A 7 -28.55 -15.10 0.35
CA ALA A 7 -29.06 -15.56 -0.93
C ALA A 7 -28.04 -15.37 -2.07
N LYS A 8 -27.39 -14.19 -2.09
CA LYS A 8 -26.34 -13.85 -3.05
C LYS A 8 -25.14 -14.80 -2.93
N ASN A 9 -24.62 -14.99 -1.72
CA ASN A 9 -23.37 -15.71 -1.46
C ASN A 9 -23.52 -17.23 -1.59
N ALA A 10 -24.70 -17.79 -1.26
CA ALA A 10 -24.90 -19.24 -1.23
C ALA A 10 -25.39 -19.84 -2.56
N PHE A 11 -26.13 -19.07 -3.38
CA PHE A 11 -26.90 -19.64 -4.49
C PHE A 11 -26.69 -18.97 -5.85
N LEU A 12 -26.02 -17.81 -5.92
CA LEU A 12 -25.92 -17.03 -7.14
C LEU A 12 -24.48 -16.87 -7.61
N THR A 13 -24.34 -16.62 -8.92
CA THR A 13 -23.04 -16.34 -9.52
C THR A 13 -22.55 -14.92 -9.17
N PRO A 14 -21.22 -14.69 -9.18
CA PRO A 14 -20.63 -13.37 -8.89
C PRO A 14 -21.03 -12.25 -9.87
N GLU A 15 -21.57 -12.59 -11.04
CA GLU A 15 -21.89 -11.65 -12.13
C GLU A 15 -22.91 -10.57 -11.73
N LYS A 16 -22.59 -9.30 -11.97
CA LYS A 16 -23.50 -8.18 -11.65
C LYS A 16 -24.50 -7.93 -12.77
N SER A 17 -25.69 -8.55 -12.69
CA SER A 17 -26.80 -8.30 -13.63
C SER A 17 -28.15 -8.02 -12.94
N ILE A 18 -29.05 -7.31 -13.63
CA ILE A 18 -30.42 -7.03 -13.15
C ILE A 18 -31.17 -8.35 -12.92
N THR A 19 -31.03 -9.30 -13.84
CA THR A 19 -31.64 -10.63 -13.73
C THR A 19 -31.16 -11.37 -12.48
N ARG A 20 -29.86 -11.29 -12.15
CA ARG A 20 -29.35 -11.83 -10.88
C ARG A 20 -30.00 -11.13 -9.70
N LYS A 21 -30.13 -9.80 -9.72
CA LYS A 21 -30.70 -9.05 -8.60
C LYS A 21 -32.16 -9.43 -8.33
N ILE A 22 -32.95 -9.70 -9.37
CA ILE A 22 -34.33 -10.19 -9.22
C ILE A 22 -34.34 -11.59 -8.60
N ARG A 23 -33.46 -12.50 -9.06
CA ARG A 23 -33.31 -13.84 -8.44
C ARG A 23 -32.92 -13.76 -6.98
N GLU A 24 -32.00 -12.86 -6.62
CA GLU A 24 -31.59 -12.60 -5.23
C GLU A 24 -32.78 -12.18 -4.35
N LEU A 25 -33.65 -11.30 -4.85
CA LEU A 25 -34.86 -10.87 -4.13
C LEU A 25 -35.84 -12.02 -3.92
N ILE A 26 -36.08 -12.84 -4.94
CA ILE A 26 -36.98 -14.00 -4.86
C ILE A 26 -36.44 -15.03 -3.87
N LEU A 27 -35.15 -15.36 -3.95
CA LEU A 27 -34.50 -16.31 -3.03
C LEU A 27 -34.50 -15.78 -1.60
N ALA A 28 -34.22 -14.49 -1.39
CA ALA A 28 -34.30 -13.88 -0.07
C ALA A 28 -35.71 -13.98 0.52
N TRP A 29 -36.75 -13.71 -0.29
CA TRP A 29 -38.13 -13.88 0.15
C TRP A 29 -38.47 -15.34 0.51
N GLN A 30 -37.98 -16.30 -0.27
CA GLN A 30 -38.15 -17.74 0.04
C GLN A 30 -37.46 -18.12 1.35
N LEU A 31 -36.22 -17.65 1.57
CA LEU A 31 -35.49 -17.88 2.81
C LEU A 31 -36.26 -17.34 4.02
N GLU A 32 -36.82 -16.12 3.95
CA GLU A 32 -37.60 -15.53 5.06
C GLU A 32 -38.93 -16.24 5.34
N ARG A 33 -39.47 -16.99 4.38
CA ARG A 33 -40.66 -17.83 4.60
C ARG A 33 -40.34 -19.17 5.23
N HIS A 34 -39.10 -19.62 5.19
CA HIS A 34 -38.71 -20.97 5.65
C HIS A 34 -37.82 -20.94 6.88
N TYR A 35 -37.13 -19.83 7.13
CA TYR A 35 -36.20 -19.67 8.24
C TYR A 35 -36.55 -18.44 9.07
N THR A 36 -36.37 -18.55 10.39
CA THR A 36 -36.45 -17.41 11.30
C THR A 36 -35.28 -16.45 11.08
N LYS A 37 -35.39 -15.21 11.58
CA LYS A 37 -34.29 -14.23 11.49
C LYS A 37 -33.01 -14.73 12.16
N ASP A 38 -33.12 -15.44 13.27
CA ASP A 38 -31.97 -16.04 13.96
C ASP A 38 -31.33 -17.14 13.12
N GLN A 39 -32.12 -18.01 12.50
CA GLN A 39 -31.61 -19.04 11.58
C GLN A 39 -30.91 -18.43 10.36
N ILE A 40 -31.47 -17.38 9.78
CA ILE A 40 -30.85 -16.64 8.66
C ILE A 40 -29.53 -16.02 9.09
N LEU A 41 -29.47 -15.43 10.29
CA LEU A 41 -28.24 -14.86 10.82
C LEU A 41 -27.17 -15.94 11.04
N ILE A 42 -27.53 -17.09 11.60
CA ILE A 42 -26.62 -18.23 11.79
C ILE A 42 -26.09 -18.71 10.43
N LEU A 43 -26.96 -18.90 9.44
CA LEU A 43 -26.56 -19.32 8.10
C LEU A 43 -25.62 -18.31 7.45
N TYR A 44 -25.92 -17.02 7.58
CA TYR A 44 -25.06 -15.94 7.08
C TYR A 44 -23.69 -15.97 7.76
N LEU A 45 -23.65 -16.01 9.10
CA LEU A 45 -22.43 -16.01 9.88
C LEU A 45 -21.55 -17.23 9.63
N ASN A 46 -22.10 -18.36 9.16
CA ASN A 46 -21.32 -19.54 8.80
C ASN A 46 -20.80 -19.53 7.36
N GLN A 47 -21.34 -18.67 6.48
CA GLN A 47 -21.04 -18.68 5.05
C GLN A 47 -20.24 -17.46 4.58
N VAL A 48 -20.35 -16.34 5.29
CA VAL A 48 -19.74 -15.08 4.88
C VAL A 48 -18.20 -15.18 4.89
N PRO A 49 -17.51 -14.65 3.86
CA PRO A 49 -16.06 -14.68 3.80
C PRO A 49 -15.47 -13.59 4.70
N TYR A 50 -14.43 -13.93 5.44
CA TYR A 50 -13.64 -12.99 6.22
C TYR A 50 -12.24 -12.75 5.61
N GLY A 51 -11.91 -13.45 4.52
CA GLY A 51 -10.61 -13.36 3.84
C GLY A 51 -9.69 -14.53 4.17
N ASN A 52 -8.61 -14.70 3.40
CA ASN A 52 -7.60 -15.75 3.60
C ASN A 52 -8.17 -17.19 3.76
N GLY A 53 -9.24 -17.50 3.03
CA GLY A 53 -9.92 -18.81 3.11
C GLY A 53 -10.76 -19.03 4.38
N ALA A 54 -10.89 -18.04 5.27
CA ALA A 54 -11.76 -18.11 6.43
C ALA A 54 -13.22 -17.83 6.03
N TYR A 55 -14.02 -18.89 5.93
CA TYR A 55 -15.46 -18.83 5.71
C TYR A 55 -16.19 -19.11 7.02
N GLY A 56 -16.99 -18.14 7.44
CA GLY A 56 -17.75 -18.21 8.68
C GLY A 56 -17.02 -17.67 9.91
N ILE A 57 -17.80 -17.18 10.87
CA ILE A 57 -17.33 -16.42 12.03
C ILE A 57 -16.48 -17.25 12.98
N GLU A 58 -16.79 -18.54 13.15
CA GLU A 58 -16.00 -19.44 14.00
C GLU A 58 -14.62 -19.70 13.39
N SER A 59 -14.56 -20.00 12.09
CA SER A 59 -13.30 -20.15 11.38
C SER A 59 -12.49 -18.86 11.38
N ALA A 60 -13.12 -17.71 11.21
CA ALA A 60 -12.45 -16.42 11.31
C ALA A 60 -11.89 -16.19 12.73
N ALA A 61 -12.67 -16.40 13.78
CA ALA A 61 -12.23 -16.25 15.17
C ALA A 61 -10.98 -17.11 15.48
N GLN A 62 -10.95 -18.34 14.96
CA GLN A 62 -9.79 -19.23 15.08
C GLN A 62 -8.58 -18.72 14.29
N VAL A 63 -8.80 -18.33 13.03
CA VAL A 63 -7.72 -17.89 12.11
C VAL A 63 -7.07 -16.59 12.59
N TYR A 64 -7.86 -15.62 13.03
CA TYR A 64 -7.37 -14.29 13.40
C TYR A 64 -6.94 -14.19 14.88
N PHE A 65 -7.58 -14.91 15.79
CA PHE A 65 -7.37 -14.75 17.24
C PHE A 65 -7.09 -16.05 17.99
N GLY A 66 -7.21 -17.22 17.36
CA GLY A 66 -7.05 -18.51 18.03
C GLY A 66 -8.12 -18.76 19.08
N LYS A 67 -9.30 -18.14 18.93
CA LYS A 67 -10.41 -18.19 19.90
C LYS A 67 -11.66 -18.77 19.24
N HIS A 68 -12.53 -19.37 20.06
CA HIS A 68 -13.90 -19.65 19.65
C HIS A 68 -14.68 -18.33 19.51
N ALA A 69 -15.60 -18.25 18.54
CA ALA A 69 -16.38 -17.03 18.28
C ALA A 69 -17.17 -16.57 19.51
N LYS A 70 -17.65 -17.50 20.34
CA LYS A 70 -18.35 -17.20 21.60
C LYS A 70 -17.48 -16.51 22.67
N ASN A 71 -16.15 -16.57 22.53
CA ASN A 71 -15.18 -16.03 23.48
C ASN A 71 -14.58 -14.69 22.99
N LEU A 72 -15.08 -14.12 21.90
CA LEU A 72 -14.58 -12.85 21.36
C LEU A 72 -15.03 -11.66 22.23
N GLY A 73 -14.11 -10.73 22.45
CA GLY A 73 -14.44 -9.43 23.06
C GLY A 73 -15.16 -8.49 22.08
N ILE A 74 -15.59 -7.33 22.58
CA ILE A 74 -16.24 -6.28 21.77
C ILE A 74 -15.31 -5.82 20.64
N SER A 75 -14.04 -5.56 20.97
CA SER A 75 -13.04 -5.10 20.02
C SER A 75 -12.78 -6.11 18.89
N GLU A 76 -12.59 -7.38 19.24
CA GLU A 76 -12.38 -8.49 18.28
C GLU A 76 -13.63 -8.75 17.43
N SER A 77 -14.81 -8.67 18.04
CA SER A 77 -16.10 -8.82 17.33
C SER A 77 -16.29 -7.71 16.30
N ALA A 78 -16.00 -6.46 16.67
CA ALA A 78 -16.04 -5.32 15.75
C ALA A 78 -15.01 -5.47 14.62
N PHE A 79 -13.85 -6.06 14.92
CA PHE A 79 -12.81 -6.31 13.93
C PHE A 79 -13.27 -7.33 12.89
N LEU A 80 -13.83 -8.46 13.30
CA LEU A 80 -14.38 -9.44 12.36
C LEU A 80 -15.56 -8.85 11.58
N ALA A 81 -16.43 -8.06 12.22
CA ALA A 81 -17.56 -7.42 11.56
C ALA A 81 -17.15 -6.35 10.51
N ALA A 82 -15.92 -5.83 10.58
CA ALA A 82 -15.40 -4.86 9.61
C ALA A 82 -15.06 -5.50 8.23
N MET A 83 -14.70 -6.77 8.20
CA MET A 83 -14.11 -7.43 7.02
C MET A 83 -15.09 -7.85 5.91
N PRO A 84 -16.29 -8.44 6.18
CA PRO A 84 -17.16 -9.03 5.17
C PRO A 84 -17.52 -8.16 3.96
N GLN A 85 -17.45 -6.84 4.10
CA GLN A 85 -17.71 -5.90 3.01
C GLN A 85 -16.67 -6.01 1.89
N ALA A 86 -15.41 -6.18 2.24
CA ALA A 86 -14.28 -6.29 1.32
C ALA A 86 -13.17 -7.10 2.01
N PRO A 87 -13.33 -8.44 2.10
CA PRO A 87 -12.49 -9.28 2.94
C PRO A 87 -11.01 -9.30 2.51
N THR A 88 -10.72 -9.18 1.21
CA THR A 88 -9.34 -9.07 0.74
C THR A 88 -8.77 -7.70 1.07
N TYR A 89 -9.51 -6.63 0.76
CA TYR A 89 -9.08 -5.25 1.07
C TYR A 89 -8.82 -5.06 2.57
N TYR A 90 -9.76 -5.45 3.43
CA TYR A 90 -9.66 -5.30 4.88
C TYR A 90 -8.87 -6.43 5.55
N SER A 91 -7.99 -7.11 4.83
CA SER A 91 -7.12 -8.14 5.40
C SER A 91 -6.08 -7.52 6.36
N PRO A 92 -5.92 -8.05 7.58
CA PRO A 92 -4.85 -7.61 8.50
C PRO A 92 -3.43 -7.93 8.03
N TRP A 93 -3.30 -8.79 7.02
CA TRP A 93 -2.01 -9.15 6.41
C TRP A 93 -1.86 -8.57 4.99
N GLY A 94 -2.83 -7.78 4.55
CA GLY A 94 -2.85 -7.13 3.25
C GLY A 94 -2.31 -5.70 3.28
N ASN A 95 -2.51 -4.97 2.18
CA ASN A 95 -1.92 -3.64 2.01
C ASN A 95 -2.73 -2.49 2.66
N HIS A 96 -3.90 -2.76 3.23
CA HIS A 96 -4.83 -1.72 3.70
C HIS A 96 -5.16 -1.83 5.20
N THR A 97 -4.17 -2.19 6.02
CA THR A 97 -4.34 -2.35 7.48
C THR A 97 -4.78 -1.06 8.19
N GLY A 98 -4.34 0.10 7.69
CA GLY A 98 -4.79 1.41 8.17
C GLY A 98 -6.30 1.62 7.96
N ASP A 99 -6.81 1.27 6.77
CA ASP A 99 -8.22 1.41 6.44
C ASP A 99 -9.10 0.42 7.21
N LEU A 100 -8.59 -0.80 7.44
CA LEU A 100 -9.22 -1.76 8.35
C LEU A 100 -9.38 -1.16 9.75
N LYS A 101 -8.35 -0.50 10.28
CA LYS A 101 -8.42 0.16 11.59
C LYS A 101 -9.46 1.28 11.62
N VAL A 102 -9.59 2.06 10.55
CA VAL A 102 -10.63 3.09 10.43
C VAL A 102 -12.02 2.44 10.39
N ARG A 103 -12.19 1.37 9.61
CA ARG A 103 -13.45 0.63 9.49
C ARG A 103 -13.86 -0.02 10.82
N TRP A 104 -12.91 -0.62 11.53
CA TRP A 104 -13.09 -1.19 12.87
C TRP A 104 -13.61 -0.15 13.87
N LYS A 105 -12.99 1.04 13.93
CA LYS A 105 -13.48 2.15 14.77
C LYS A 105 -14.91 2.57 14.41
N HIS A 106 -15.22 2.60 13.12
CA HIS A 106 -16.58 2.91 12.66
C HIS A 106 -17.61 1.86 13.13
N VAL A 107 -17.26 0.57 13.09
CA VAL A 107 -18.14 -0.50 13.60
C VAL A 107 -18.39 -0.33 15.10
N LEU A 108 -17.36 -0.08 15.91
CA LEU A 108 -17.50 0.19 17.34
C LEU A 108 -18.42 1.39 17.60
N GLN A 109 -18.21 2.49 16.87
CA GLN A 109 -19.04 3.69 16.96
C GLN A 109 -20.51 3.39 16.64
N ARG A 110 -20.78 2.58 15.61
CA ARG A 110 -22.14 2.14 15.26
C ARG A 110 -22.77 1.25 16.33
N MET A 111 -22.00 0.38 16.98
CA MET A 111 -22.50 -0.43 18.09
C MET A 111 -22.96 0.45 19.26
N TYR A 112 -22.21 1.52 19.57
CA TYR A 112 -22.59 2.49 20.60
C TYR A 112 -23.87 3.27 20.22
N GLU A 113 -23.93 3.81 18.99
CA GLU A 113 -25.09 4.57 18.50
C GLU A 113 -26.39 3.75 18.47
N LEU A 114 -26.27 2.45 18.25
CA LEU A 114 -27.40 1.50 18.26
C LEU A 114 -27.74 1.00 19.67
N GLY A 115 -27.00 1.43 20.70
CA GLY A 115 -27.22 1.04 22.09
C GLY A 115 -26.79 -0.39 22.43
N ASN A 116 -25.94 -1.01 21.61
CA ASN A 116 -25.42 -2.36 21.86
C ASN A 116 -24.26 -2.40 22.87
N ILE A 117 -23.57 -1.26 23.06
CA ILE A 117 -22.50 -1.10 24.03
C ILE A 117 -22.62 0.26 24.72
N THR A 118 -22.07 0.37 25.92
CA THR A 118 -21.97 1.61 26.69
C THR A 118 -20.83 2.49 26.19
N LYS A 119 -20.81 3.76 26.61
CA LYS A 119 -19.72 4.69 26.29
C LYS A 119 -18.38 4.24 26.88
N ALA A 120 -18.40 3.62 28.06
CA ALA A 120 -17.20 3.09 28.70
C ALA A 120 -16.62 1.93 27.88
N GLU A 121 -17.45 0.95 27.51
CA GLU A 121 -17.04 -0.17 26.66
C GLU A 121 -16.53 0.27 25.29
N LEU A 122 -17.12 1.32 24.70
CA LEU A 122 -16.61 1.92 23.46
C LEU A 122 -15.17 2.44 23.65
N GLN A 123 -14.92 3.19 24.72
CA GLN A 123 -13.59 3.75 24.99
C GLN A 123 -12.57 2.64 25.26
N ASP A 124 -12.94 1.65 26.07
CA ASP A 124 -12.08 0.50 26.36
C ASP A 124 -11.74 -0.28 25.09
N ALA A 125 -12.75 -0.60 24.27
CA ALA A 125 -12.55 -1.30 23.00
C ALA A 125 -11.70 -0.50 22.02
N GLN A 126 -11.84 0.83 21.94
CA GLN A 126 -11.03 1.68 21.06
C GLN A 126 -9.54 1.75 21.47
N ASN A 127 -9.25 1.55 22.76
CA ASN A 127 -7.89 1.53 23.28
C ASN A 127 -7.21 0.15 23.14
N ASP A 128 -8.00 -0.91 22.98
CA ASP A 128 -7.53 -2.30 22.82
C ASP A 128 -7.69 -2.77 21.37
N TYR A 129 -6.80 -2.30 20.48
CA TYR A 129 -6.80 -2.80 19.10
C TYR A 129 -6.39 -4.27 19.07
N PRO A 130 -7.18 -5.18 18.46
CA PRO A 130 -6.93 -6.61 18.56
C PRO A 130 -5.56 -7.01 17.99
N GLN A 131 -4.85 -7.84 18.75
CA GLN A 131 -3.64 -8.49 18.27
C GLN A 131 -4.02 -9.68 17.38
N VAL A 132 -3.74 -9.57 16.09
CA VAL A 132 -4.03 -10.61 15.11
C VAL A 132 -2.88 -11.61 15.07
N LEU A 133 -3.22 -12.90 15.03
CA LEU A 133 -2.24 -13.96 14.88
C LEU A 133 -1.44 -13.79 13.57
N PRO A 134 -0.18 -14.24 13.52
CA PRO A 134 0.55 -14.33 12.27
C PRO A 134 -0.23 -15.15 11.23
N LYS A 135 -0.18 -14.72 9.96
CA LYS A 135 -0.85 -15.44 8.87
C LYS A 135 -0.37 -16.89 8.85
N PRO A 136 -1.25 -17.91 8.79
CA PRO A 136 -0.80 -19.30 8.67
C PRO A 136 0.05 -19.48 7.40
N VAL A 137 1.32 -19.85 7.56
CA VAL A 137 2.38 -19.73 6.52
C VAL A 137 2.56 -20.98 5.65
N SER A 138 1.64 -21.94 5.64
CA SER A 138 1.95 -23.19 4.93
C SER A 138 1.99 -23.02 3.41
N GLY A 139 3.19 -22.88 2.85
CA GLY A 139 3.50 -23.05 1.43
C GLY A 139 3.41 -21.82 0.52
N ILE A 140 3.18 -20.61 1.04
CA ILE A 140 3.18 -19.40 0.21
C ILE A 140 4.59 -19.05 -0.27
N ARG A 141 4.73 -18.75 -1.56
CA ARG A 141 5.96 -18.22 -2.18
C ARG A 141 5.71 -16.80 -2.65
N ALA A 142 6.70 -15.93 -2.54
CA ALA A 142 6.59 -14.51 -2.93
C ALA A 142 5.40 -13.78 -2.27
N PRO A 143 5.28 -13.77 -0.93
CA PRO A 143 4.06 -13.33 -0.24
C PRO A 143 3.64 -11.89 -0.59
N HIS A 144 4.59 -10.95 -0.68
CA HIS A 144 4.30 -9.57 -1.10
C HIS A 144 3.67 -9.49 -2.50
N PHE A 145 4.21 -10.25 -3.45
CA PHE A 145 3.66 -10.33 -4.80
C PHE A 145 2.26 -10.96 -4.80
N VAL A 146 2.06 -12.03 -4.04
CA VAL A 146 0.76 -12.71 -3.94
C VAL A 146 -0.30 -11.77 -3.38
N MET A 147 -0.02 -11.06 -2.27
CA MET A 147 -0.99 -10.09 -1.71
C MET A 147 -1.29 -8.97 -2.71
N TYR A 148 -0.28 -8.45 -3.41
CA TYR A 148 -0.46 -7.45 -4.46
C TYR A 148 -1.40 -7.96 -5.58
N ILE A 149 -1.26 -9.22 -6.01
CA ILE A 149 -2.14 -9.80 -7.02
C ILE A 149 -3.55 -10.05 -6.48
N GLU A 150 -3.71 -10.49 -5.23
CA GLU A 150 -5.02 -10.64 -4.60
C GLU A 150 -5.78 -9.30 -4.58
N ASP A 151 -5.12 -8.23 -4.17
CA ASP A 151 -5.68 -6.87 -4.16
C ASP A 151 -6.06 -6.41 -5.58
N TYR A 152 -5.18 -6.63 -6.56
CA TYR A 152 -5.46 -6.30 -7.98
C TYR A 152 -6.67 -7.06 -8.51
N LEU A 153 -6.79 -8.36 -8.22
CA LEU A 153 -7.90 -9.19 -8.67
C LEU A 153 -9.21 -8.79 -7.99
N ALA A 154 -9.19 -8.48 -6.69
CA ALA A 154 -10.35 -7.99 -5.97
C ALA A 154 -10.89 -6.69 -6.59
N GLN A 155 -9.99 -5.77 -6.94
CA GLN A 155 -10.37 -4.52 -7.62
C GLN A 155 -10.90 -4.76 -9.04
N LYS A 156 -10.27 -5.64 -9.81
CA LYS A 156 -10.62 -5.89 -11.22
C LYS A 156 -11.87 -6.73 -11.42
N TYR A 157 -12.05 -7.78 -10.62
CA TYR A 157 -13.09 -8.80 -10.82
C TYR A 157 -14.13 -8.86 -9.68
N SER A 158 -13.95 -8.11 -8.60
CA SER A 158 -14.73 -8.11 -7.35
C SER A 158 -14.39 -9.22 -6.35
N GLU A 159 -14.67 -8.93 -5.07
CA GLU A 159 -14.52 -9.83 -3.91
C GLU A 159 -15.30 -11.14 -4.07
N ASP A 160 -16.51 -11.07 -4.65
CA ASP A 160 -17.35 -12.26 -4.86
C ASP A 160 -16.68 -13.22 -5.87
N ALA A 161 -16.04 -12.69 -6.91
CA ALA A 161 -15.34 -13.51 -7.89
C ALA A 161 -14.08 -14.15 -7.30
N LEU A 162 -13.36 -13.42 -6.44
CA LEU A 162 -12.17 -13.94 -5.77
C LEU A 162 -12.52 -15.03 -4.74
N SER A 163 -13.59 -14.83 -3.97
CA SER A 163 -14.01 -15.78 -2.93
C SER A 163 -14.67 -17.04 -3.51
N TYR A 164 -15.59 -16.88 -4.46
CA TYR A 164 -16.45 -17.98 -4.92
C TYR A 164 -16.17 -18.46 -6.34
N GLY A 165 -15.30 -17.78 -7.09
CA GLY A 165 -15.08 -18.05 -8.51
C GLY A 165 -14.16 -19.24 -8.81
N GLY A 166 -13.43 -19.77 -7.82
CA GLY A 166 -12.51 -20.90 -8.03
C GLY A 166 -11.40 -20.59 -9.06
N LEU A 167 -10.90 -19.36 -9.05
CA LEU A 167 -10.01 -18.84 -10.08
C LEU A 167 -8.67 -19.58 -10.12
N LYS A 168 -8.17 -19.88 -11.33
CA LYS A 168 -6.78 -20.24 -11.57
C LYS A 168 -6.05 -19.04 -12.17
N VAL A 169 -5.07 -18.51 -11.46
CA VAL A 169 -4.37 -17.28 -11.83
C VAL A 169 -2.98 -17.59 -12.38
N THR A 170 -2.67 -17.06 -13.56
CA THR A 170 -1.31 -17.05 -14.12
C THR A 170 -0.81 -15.61 -14.10
N THR A 171 0.38 -15.39 -13.54
CA THR A 171 0.97 -14.06 -13.33
C THR A 171 2.30 -13.92 -14.08
N SER A 172 2.87 -12.72 -14.05
CA SER A 172 4.20 -12.42 -14.59
C SER A 172 5.36 -12.82 -13.67
N LEU A 173 5.07 -13.37 -12.48
CA LEU A 173 6.09 -13.72 -11.50
C LEU A 173 7.11 -14.70 -12.08
N ASN A 174 8.37 -14.29 -12.12
CA ASN A 174 9.48 -15.16 -12.46
C ASN A 174 10.12 -15.66 -11.17
N MET A 175 9.91 -16.93 -10.82
CA MET A 175 10.41 -17.47 -9.56
C MET A 175 11.94 -17.42 -9.42
N ASN A 176 12.69 -17.49 -10.51
CA ASN A 176 14.15 -17.40 -10.44
C ASN A 176 14.58 -15.97 -10.07
N LEU A 177 13.98 -14.96 -10.71
CA LEU A 177 14.24 -13.55 -10.37
C LEU A 177 13.76 -13.21 -8.97
N GLN A 178 12.61 -13.76 -8.55
CA GLN A 178 12.08 -13.58 -7.20
C GLN A 178 13.06 -14.09 -6.14
N THR A 179 13.59 -15.31 -6.29
CA THR A 179 14.56 -15.86 -5.34
C THR A 179 15.84 -15.02 -5.29
N LEU A 180 16.34 -14.54 -6.44
CA LEU A 180 17.49 -13.63 -6.46
C LEU A 180 17.20 -12.29 -5.76
N ALA A 181 16.00 -11.75 -5.95
CA ALA A 181 15.57 -10.51 -5.29
C ALA A 181 15.46 -10.71 -3.77
N GLU A 182 14.88 -11.82 -3.32
CA GLU A 182 14.78 -12.17 -1.90
C GLU A 182 16.17 -12.25 -1.27
N THR A 183 17.11 -12.99 -1.87
CA THR A 183 18.50 -13.07 -1.40
C THR A 183 19.16 -11.68 -1.34
N ALA A 184 19.04 -10.88 -2.40
CA ALA A 184 19.64 -9.55 -2.44
C ALA A 184 19.11 -8.62 -1.34
N VAL A 185 17.81 -8.69 -1.04
CA VAL A 185 17.18 -7.91 0.03
C VAL A 185 17.65 -8.41 1.40
N THR A 186 17.61 -9.72 1.66
CA THR A 186 18.03 -10.29 2.95
C THR A 186 19.51 -9.98 3.24
N ASP A 187 20.40 -10.18 2.27
CA ASP A 187 21.84 -9.87 2.40
C ASP A 187 22.09 -8.36 2.57
N GLY A 188 21.31 -7.53 1.87
CA GLY A 188 21.34 -6.08 1.99
C GLY A 188 20.95 -5.62 3.39
N VAL A 189 19.87 -6.16 3.95
CA VAL A 189 19.39 -5.84 5.30
C VAL A 189 20.36 -6.31 6.37
N ALA A 190 20.95 -7.50 6.24
CA ALA A 190 21.96 -7.99 7.17
C ALA A 190 23.15 -7.01 7.27
N ARG A 191 23.64 -6.52 6.12
CA ARG A 191 24.68 -5.46 6.08
C ARG A 191 24.20 -4.14 6.67
N ASN A 192 23.05 -3.64 6.21
CA ASN A 192 22.57 -2.31 6.57
C ASN A 192 22.14 -2.21 8.02
N THR A 193 21.74 -3.33 8.64
CA THR A 193 21.47 -3.40 10.08
C THR A 193 22.74 -3.06 10.87
N GLN A 194 23.89 -3.62 10.47
CA GLN A 194 25.17 -3.38 11.15
C GLN A 194 25.72 -1.97 10.89
N LEU A 195 25.59 -1.48 9.66
CA LEU A 195 26.19 -0.21 9.25
C LEU A 195 25.35 1.02 9.62
N TYR A 196 24.02 0.89 9.54
CA TYR A 196 23.10 2.03 9.55
C TYR A 196 21.86 1.81 10.44
N GLY A 197 21.73 0.65 11.10
CA GLY A 197 20.54 0.28 11.86
C GLY A 197 19.29 0.05 11.00
N GLY A 198 19.46 -0.08 9.67
CA GLY A 198 18.36 -0.31 8.73
C GLY A 198 17.89 -1.76 8.76
N LYS A 199 16.68 -1.99 9.29
CA LYS A 199 16.15 -3.34 9.53
C LYS A 199 15.33 -3.94 8.38
N ASN A 200 15.07 -3.17 7.33
CA ASN A 200 14.21 -3.61 6.25
C ASN A 200 14.64 -2.96 4.91
N ALA A 201 14.30 -3.61 3.80
CA ALA A 201 14.57 -3.12 2.45
C ALA A 201 13.57 -3.73 1.46
N ALA A 202 13.48 -3.14 0.27
CA ALA A 202 12.54 -3.58 -0.73
C ALA A 202 13.15 -3.53 -2.14
N LEU A 203 12.64 -4.40 -3.01
CA LEU A 203 13.08 -4.54 -4.38
C LEU A 203 11.91 -4.91 -5.29
N VAL A 204 11.75 -4.16 -6.38
CA VAL A 204 10.83 -4.49 -7.47
C VAL A 204 11.64 -4.63 -8.76
N ALA A 205 11.37 -5.69 -9.52
CA ALA A 205 11.94 -5.89 -10.85
C ALA A 205 10.82 -5.85 -11.89
N LEU A 206 10.99 -5.01 -12.91
CA LEU A 206 10.03 -4.81 -13.99
C LEU A 206 10.64 -5.24 -15.32
N ASP A 207 9.80 -5.78 -16.20
CA ASP A 207 10.11 -5.86 -17.63
C ASP A 207 10.01 -4.44 -18.24
N PRO A 208 11.08 -3.88 -18.83
CA PRO A 208 11.09 -2.51 -19.32
C PRO A 208 10.25 -2.31 -20.60
N GLN A 209 9.92 -3.37 -21.33
CA GLN A 209 9.11 -3.27 -22.56
C GLN A 209 7.62 -3.36 -22.26
N THR A 210 7.24 -4.21 -21.31
CA THR A 210 5.83 -4.53 -21.02
C THR A 210 5.32 -3.91 -19.73
N GLY A 211 6.21 -3.44 -18.84
CA GLY A 211 5.87 -2.95 -17.51
C GLY A 211 5.44 -4.05 -16.53
N GLN A 212 5.57 -5.33 -16.91
CA GLN A 212 5.20 -6.45 -16.06
C GLN A 212 6.09 -6.52 -14.81
N VAL A 213 5.50 -6.77 -13.65
CA VAL A 213 6.24 -7.03 -12.41
C VAL A 213 6.74 -8.47 -12.44
N LEU A 214 8.06 -8.65 -12.49
CA LEU A 214 8.70 -9.96 -12.58
C LEU A 214 9.12 -10.51 -11.20
N ALA A 215 9.44 -9.61 -10.27
CA ALA A 215 9.73 -9.92 -8.87
C ALA A 215 9.32 -8.75 -7.97
N MET A 216 8.86 -9.06 -6.76
CA MET A 216 8.44 -8.08 -5.77
C MET A 216 8.79 -8.59 -4.36
N VAL A 217 9.63 -7.83 -3.67
CA VAL A 217 10.05 -8.08 -2.30
C VAL A 217 9.83 -6.79 -1.52
N GLY A 218 8.75 -6.75 -0.73
CA GLY A 218 8.38 -5.57 0.06
C GLY A 218 9.14 -5.43 1.37
N SER A 219 9.78 -6.51 1.84
CA SER A 219 10.56 -6.58 3.07
C SER A 219 11.55 -7.75 3.06
N ALA A 220 12.52 -7.76 3.98
CA ALA A 220 13.51 -8.84 4.09
C ALA A 220 12.94 -10.18 4.57
N ASP A 221 11.96 -10.15 5.45
CA ASP A 221 11.17 -11.31 5.86
C ASP A 221 9.73 -10.87 6.04
N TYR A 222 8.83 -11.43 5.23
CA TYR A 222 7.40 -11.11 5.31
C TYR A 222 6.78 -11.49 6.66
N PHE A 223 7.33 -12.50 7.34
CA PHE A 223 6.77 -13.05 8.57
C PHE A 223 7.35 -12.41 9.84
N ASP A 224 8.33 -11.52 9.71
CA ASP A 224 8.91 -10.78 10.83
C ASP A 224 8.01 -9.61 11.25
N ILE A 225 6.96 -9.91 12.00
CA ILE A 225 5.98 -8.91 12.47
C ILE A 225 6.64 -7.83 13.35
N GLU A 226 7.71 -8.14 14.07
CA GLU A 226 8.38 -7.18 14.96
C GLU A 226 9.10 -6.06 14.21
N ASN A 227 9.51 -6.32 12.97
CA ASN A 227 10.22 -5.37 12.10
C ASN A 227 9.42 -5.00 10.85
N ASP A 228 8.08 -5.01 10.97
CA ASP A 228 7.14 -4.63 9.91
C ASP A 228 7.29 -5.48 8.64
N GLY A 229 7.55 -6.78 8.80
CA GLY A 229 7.78 -7.71 7.70
C GLY A 229 6.61 -7.79 6.71
N ASN A 230 5.38 -7.79 7.20
CA ASN A 230 4.19 -7.84 6.36
C ASN A 230 3.84 -6.49 5.70
N PHE A 231 4.58 -5.42 5.98
CA PHE A 231 4.45 -4.15 5.30
C PHE A 231 5.16 -4.18 3.95
N ASN A 232 4.40 -4.03 2.86
CA ASN A 232 4.94 -3.96 1.52
C ASN A 232 5.39 -2.52 1.21
N VAL A 233 6.69 -2.26 1.40
CA VAL A 233 7.28 -0.92 1.15
C VAL A 233 7.04 -0.45 -0.30
N ILE A 234 6.91 -1.36 -1.28
CA ILE A 234 6.75 -1.00 -2.70
C ILE A 234 5.39 -0.34 -2.96
N THR A 235 4.33 -0.80 -2.30
CA THR A 235 2.95 -0.33 -2.54
C THR A 235 2.44 0.59 -1.45
N GLN A 236 2.96 0.47 -0.22
CA GLN A 236 2.49 1.20 0.95
C GLN A 236 3.50 2.24 1.45
N GLY A 237 4.78 2.07 1.12
CA GLY A 237 5.88 2.87 1.66
C GLY A 237 6.13 4.17 0.90
N LEU A 238 5.27 5.17 1.06
CA LEU A 238 5.56 6.52 0.54
C LEU A 238 6.83 7.07 1.20
N ARG A 239 7.84 7.38 0.38
CA ARG A 239 9.15 7.90 0.81
C ARG A 239 9.56 9.07 -0.07
N GLN A 240 10.33 10.00 0.50
CA GLN A 240 10.96 11.04 -0.28
C GLN A 240 11.97 10.39 -1.25
N PRO A 241 11.83 10.56 -2.58
CA PRO A 241 12.70 9.90 -3.57
C PRO A 241 14.10 10.51 -3.65
N GLY A 242 14.31 11.69 -3.05
CA GLY A 242 15.58 12.41 -3.09
C GLY A 242 16.07 12.63 -4.52
N SER A 243 17.35 12.36 -4.76
CA SER A 243 17.98 12.55 -6.08
C SER A 243 17.43 11.65 -7.19
N ALA A 244 16.62 10.62 -6.88
CA ALA A 244 16.01 9.76 -7.88
C ALA A 244 15.02 10.51 -8.81
N LEU A 245 14.60 11.73 -8.46
CA LEU A 245 13.79 12.57 -9.35
C LEU A 245 14.61 13.37 -10.38
N LYS A 246 15.94 13.51 -10.21
CA LYS A 246 16.77 14.29 -11.12
C LYS A 246 16.63 13.84 -12.59
N PRO A 247 16.59 12.55 -12.94
CA PRO A 247 16.41 12.13 -14.33
C PRO A 247 15.20 12.78 -15.03
N PHE A 248 14.08 13.01 -14.35
CA PHE A 248 12.90 13.67 -14.92
C PHE A 248 13.11 15.17 -15.16
N VAL A 249 13.86 15.83 -14.29
CA VAL A 249 14.28 17.23 -14.46
C VAL A 249 15.12 17.37 -15.73
N TYR A 250 16.13 16.51 -15.89
CA TYR A 250 17.05 16.55 -17.03
C TYR A 250 16.34 16.13 -18.32
N LEU A 251 15.47 15.12 -18.28
CA LEU A 251 14.61 14.75 -19.41
C LEU A 251 13.77 15.94 -19.89
N THR A 252 13.18 16.69 -18.97
CA THR A 252 12.38 17.88 -19.30
C THR A 252 13.24 18.95 -19.96
N ALA A 253 14.42 19.24 -19.41
CA ALA A 253 15.38 20.17 -20.00
C ALA A 253 15.79 19.74 -21.42
N PHE A 254 16.07 18.46 -21.64
CA PHE A 254 16.44 17.94 -22.95
C PHE A 254 15.31 18.04 -23.97
N LYS A 255 14.06 17.79 -23.56
CA LYS A 255 12.88 18.00 -24.42
C LYS A 255 12.71 19.46 -24.85
N GLN A 256 13.27 20.41 -24.11
CA GLN A 256 13.23 21.85 -24.41
C GLN A 256 14.44 22.34 -25.22
N GLY A 257 15.33 21.43 -25.64
CA GLY A 257 16.47 21.73 -26.51
C GLY A 257 17.80 21.93 -25.79
N LEU A 258 17.86 21.76 -24.45
CA LEU A 258 19.15 21.63 -23.77
C LEU A 258 19.80 20.31 -24.20
N THR A 259 21.12 20.27 -24.23
CA THR A 259 21.87 19.10 -24.68
C THR A 259 22.70 18.52 -23.54
N PRO A 260 23.15 17.26 -23.63
CA PRO A 260 24.12 16.69 -22.69
C PRO A 260 25.36 17.58 -22.49
N ASN A 261 25.77 18.31 -23.53
CA ASN A 261 26.93 19.21 -23.54
C ASN A 261 26.66 20.61 -22.99
N THR A 262 25.41 20.95 -22.66
CA THR A 262 25.07 22.26 -22.10
C THR A 262 25.82 22.46 -20.78
N ILE A 263 26.55 23.57 -20.66
CA ILE A 263 27.32 23.91 -19.47
C ILE A 263 26.43 24.64 -18.47
N VAL A 264 26.38 24.12 -17.25
CA VAL A 264 25.77 24.76 -16.09
C VAL A 264 26.83 24.93 -15.01
N TRP A 265 26.84 26.09 -14.39
CA TRP A 265 27.82 26.43 -13.36
C TRP A 265 27.40 25.86 -12.01
N ASP A 266 28.24 25.01 -11.43
CA ASP A 266 28.15 24.55 -10.05
C ASP A 266 28.86 25.54 -9.13
N THR A 267 28.10 26.48 -8.58
CA THR A 267 28.60 27.57 -7.74
C THR A 267 27.61 27.86 -6.62
N PRO A 268 28.04 28.40 -5.46
CA PRO A 268 27.12 28.88 -4.43
C PRO A 268 26.03 29.75 -5.05
N THR A 269 24.77 29.40 -4.82
CA THR A 269 23.61 30.06 -5.44
C THR A 269 22.47 30.15 -4.42
N GLU A 270 21.94 31.36 -4.24
CA GLU A 270 20.69 31.61 -3.52
C GLU A 270 19.53 31.61 -4.52
N PHE A 271 18.54 30.74 -4.29
CA PHE A 271 17.39 30.57 -5.17
C PHE A 271 16.14 31.34 -4.72
N THR A 272 16.15 31.95 -3.53
CA THR A 272 15.11 32.87 -3.05
C THR A 272 15.62 34.31 -2.93
N ALA A 273 16.54 34.73 -3.80
CA ALA A 273 17.19 36.05 -3.76
C ALA A 273 16.23 37.26 -3.89
N SER A 274 14.95 37.04 -4.22
CA SER A 274 13.90 38.05 -4.13
C SER A 274 13.45 38.35 -2.71
N ASN A 275 13.78 37.49 -1.73
CA ASN A 275 13.53 37.70 -0.32
C ASN A 275 14.63 38.61 0.26
N PRO A 276 14.31 39.78 0.84
CA PRO A 276 15.30 40.66 1.44
C PRO A 276 16.12 40.02 2.58
N ALA A 277 15.61 38.96 3.20
CA ALA A 277 16.32 38.18 4.22
C ALA A 277 17.39 37.24 3.62
N CYS A 278 17.40 37.04 2.30
CA CYS A 278 18.23 36.06 1.59
C CYS A 278 19.16 36.77 0.60
N PRO A 279 20.39 37.12 0.99
CA PRO A 279 21.31 37.83 0.13
C PRO A 279 21.74 36.96 -1.06
N ALA A 280 21.94 37.60 -2.22
CA ALA A 280 22.43 36.90 -3.42
C ALA A 280 23.84 36.32 -3.23
N ALA A 281 24.68 36.98 -2.42
CA ALA A 281 25.92 36.40 -1.94
C ALA A 281 25.60 35.40 -0.83
N VAL A 282 25.81 34.12 -1.12
CA VAL A 282 25.47 33.03 -0.20
C VAL A 282 26.32 33.10 1.07
N ASP A 283 25.66 33.15 2.23
CA ASP A 283 26.26 32.91 3.54
C ASP A 283 25.72 31.59 4.08
N PHE A 284 26.53 30.53 4.04
CA PHE A 284 26.16 29.20 4.55
C PHE A 284 25.96 29.14 6.07
N ARG A 285 26.22 30.24 6.80
CA ARG A 285 25.88 30.37 8.23
C ARG A 285 24.47 30.93 8.44
N ASN A 286 23.80 31.40 7.37
CA ASN A 286 22.43 31.86 7.45
C ASN A 286 21.51 30.66 7.69
N THR A 287 20.85 30.65 8.85
CA THR A 287 19.91 29.60 9.26
C THR A 287 18.45 29.98 9.01
N ASP A 288 18.19 31.10 8.33
CA ASP A 288 16.83 31.48 7.94
C ASP A 288 16.25 30.44 6.99
N THR A 289 15.20 29.76 7.46
CA THR A 289 14.49 28.71 6.72
C THR A 289 13.79 29.20 5.45
N GLN A 290 13.65 30.51 5.25
CA GLN A 290 13.11 31.10 4.02
C GLN A 290 14.16 31.21 2.91
N CYS A 291 15.45 31.08 3.24
CA CYS A 291 16.54 31.08 2.27
C CYS A 291 16.77 29.68 1.71
N TYR A 292 17.09 29.60 0.42
CA TYR A 292 17.32 28.32 -0.24
C TYR A 292 18.63 28.37 -1.02
N HIS A 293 19.71 28.00 -0.35
CA HIS A 293 21.05 27.87 -0.91
C HIS A 293 21.60 26.46 -0.65
N PRO A 294 21.14 25.44 -1.41
CA PRO A 294 21.53 24.06 -1.19
C PRO A 294 23.03 23.85 -1.42
N GLN A 295 23.59 22.88 -0.71
CA GLN A 295 24.97 22.44 -0.86
C GLN A 295 25.06 21.11 -1.62
N ASN A 296 26.20 20.88 -2.27
CA ASN A 296 26.54 19.56 -2.79
C ASN A 296 27.02 18.66 -1.65
N PHE A 297 27.09 17.35 -1.92
CA PHE A 297 27.73 16.42 -0.99
C PHE A 297 29.26 16.64 -0.93
N GLY A 298 29.85 17.14 -2.03
CA GLY A 298 31.25 17.57 -2.10
C GLY A 298 31.38 19.05 -2.42
N ASP A 299 32.58 19.46 -2.86
CA ASP A 299 32.88 20.85 -3.19
C ASP A 299 32.19 21.34 -4.47
N PHE A 300 32.14 22.66 -4.63
CA PHE A 300 31.70 23.30 -5.87
C PHE A 300 32.78 23.17 -6.94
N ILE A 301 32.42 22.67 -8.13
CA ILE A 301 33.40 22.37 -9.19
C ILE A 301 33.31 23.30 -10.41
N GLY A 302 32.45 24.33 -10.36
CA GLY A 302 32.37 25.33 -11.42
C GLY A 302 31.66 24.81 -12.68
N PRO A 303 32.13 25.12 -13.90
CA PRO A 303 31.41 24.78 -15.13
C PRO A 303 31.37 23.26 -15.37
N VAL A 304 30.17 22.71 -15.51
CA VAL A 304 29.94 21.27 -15.71
C VAL A 304 28.94 21.02 -16.84
N ARG A 305 29.16 19.96 -17.63
CA ARG A 305 28.18 19.47 -18.61
C ARG A 305 27.01 18.80 -17.91
N LEU A 306 25.79 18.95 -18.44
CA LEU A 306 24.60 18.32 -17.87
C LEU A 306 24.72 16.80 -17.74
N GLU A 307 25.39 16.12 -18.67
CA GLU A 307 25.65 14.68 -18.56
C GLU A 307 26.49 14.32 -17.32
N ASP A 308 27.54 15.10 -17.04
CA ASP A 308 28.43 14.89 -15.91
C ASP A 308 27.71 15.21 -14.59
N ALA A 309 26.89 16.28 -14.59
CA ALA A 309 26.09 16.65 -13.43
C ALA A 309 25.06 15.59 -13.06
N LEU A 310 24.39 15.00 -14.04
CA LEU A 310 23.43 13.93 -13.82
C LEU A 310 24.14 12.67 -13.32
N ALA A 311 25.24 12.28 -13.97
CA ALA A 311 26.01 11.09 -13.60
C ALA A 311 26.56 11.16 -12.16
N GLN A 312 26.96 12.35 -11.70
CA GLN A 312 27.47 12.58 -10.35
C GLN A 312 26.41 13.05 -9.36
N SER A 313 25.15 13.20 -9.80
CA SER A 313 24.06 13.71 -8.99
C SER A 313 24.39 15.04 -8.29
N ILE A 314 24.95 16.01 -9.00
CA ILE A 314 25.31 17.32 -8.43
C ILE A 314 24.02 18.07 -8.04
N ASN A 315 23.93 18.52 -6.79
CA ASN A 315 22.70 19.08 -6.22
C ASN A 315 22.38 20.44 -6.82
N VAL A 316 23.33 21.37 -6.75
CA VAL A 316 23.11 22.76 -7.19
C VAL A 316 22.82 22.81 -8.69
N VAL A 317 23.55 22.03 -9.50
CA VAL A 317 23.26 21.92 -10.94
C VAL A 317 21.89 21.30 -11.19
N GLY A 318 21.47 20.31 -10.39
CA GLY A 318 20.11 19.76 -10.44
C GLY A 318 19.03 20.82 -10.23
N VAL A 319 19.21 21.70 -9.24
CA VAL A 319 18.26 22.80 -8.97
C VAL A 319 18.29 23.87 -10.07
N LYS A 320 19.47 24.22 -10.58
CA LYS A 320 19.59 25.12 -11.75
C LYS A 320 18.92 24.53 -12.99
N THR A 321 19.06 23.22 -13.22
CA THR A 321 18.42 22.53 -14.34
C THR A 321 16.90 22.51 -14.17
N LEU A 322 16.39 22.34 -12.95
CA LEU A 322 14.96 22.48 -12.64
C LEU A 322 14.45 23.88 -12.94
N TYR A 323 15.21 24.91 -12.57
CA TYR A 323 14.89 26.30 -12.91
C TYR A 323 14.84 26.52 -14.42
N LEU A 324 15.84 26.05 -15.16
CA LEU A 324 15.91 26.16 -16.63
C LEU A 324 14.79 25.39 -17.33
N ALA A 325 14.42 24.21 -16.82
CA ALA A 325 13.34 23.39 -17.36
C ALA A 325 11.94 23.95 -17.05
N GLY A 326 11.83 24.75 -15.98
CA GLY A 326 10.56 25.24 -15.44
C GLY A 326 9.81 24.16 -14.65
N MET A 327 9.47 24.49 -13.40
CA MET A 327 8.85 23.55 -12.46
C MET A 327 7.55 22.93 -12.99
N GLY A 328 6.67 23.73 -13.61
CA GLY A 328 5.41 23.22 -14.17
C GLY A 328 5.62 22.18 -15.28
N ASN A 329 6.66 22.33 -16.10
CA ASN A 329 6.97 21.36 -17.16
C ASN A 329 7.55 20.06 -16.59
N VAL A 330 8.33 20.17 -15.50
CA VAL A 330 8.85 19.00 -14.79
C VAL A 330 7.71 18.24 -14.11
N LEU A 331 6.77 18.95 -13.45
CA LEU A 331 5.59 18.33 -12.84
C LEU A 331 4.74 17.63 -13.90
N SER A 332 4.45 18.28 -15.04
CA SER A 332 3.75 17.63 -16.15
C SER A 332 4.51 16.42 -16.69
N THR A 333 5.85 16.45 -16.71
CA THR A 333 6.65 15.29 -17.10
C THR A 333 6.50 14.15 -16.08
N LEU A 334 6.51 14.43 -14.78
CA LEU A 334 6.27 13.42 -13.73
C LEU A 334 4.87 12.80 -13.84
N ASP A 335 3.83 13.61 -14.04
CA ASP A 335 2.45 13.16 -14.23
C ASP A 335 2.33 12.21 -15.43
N ASN A 336 3.00 12.52 -16.55
CA ASN A 336 3.03 11.67 -17.74
C ASN A 336 3.71 10.31 -17.49
N PHE A 337 4.59 10.22 -16.48
CA PHE A 337 5.19 8.98 -16.02
C PHE A 337 4.39 8.29 -14.89
N GLY A 338 3.24 8.84 -14.50
CA GLY A 338 2.39 8.29 -13.45
C GLY A 338 2.90 8.55 -12.04
N ILE A 339 3.79 9.54 -11.85
CA ILE A 339 4.27 9.96 -10.53
C ILE A 339 3.41 11.16 -10.10
N THR A 340 2.45 10.91 -9.21
CA THR A 340 1.40 11.86 -8.78
C THR A 340 1.46 12.20 -7.31
#